data_AF-A0A7Z0J5A8-F1
#
_entry.id   AF-A0A7Z0J5A8-F1
#
_cell.length_a   1.000
_cell.length_b   1.000
_cell.length_c   1.000
_cell.angle_alpha   90.00
_cell.angle_beta   90.00
_cell.angle_gamma   90.00
#
_symmetry.space_group_name_H-M   'P 1'
#
loop_
_entity.id
_entity.type
_entity.pdbx_description
1 polymer ?
#
loop_
_entity_poly.entity_id
_entity_poly.type
_entity_poly.pdbx_seq_one_letter_code
_entity_poly.pdbx_strand_id
1 'polypeptide(L)' 'MDDWAKIRQLFSTGEHSKREIGRLVGVSRGTVDRALETDRLPKYQRPAATTS' A
#
# COMPACT_ATOMS: atom_id res chain seq x y z
N MET A 1 -3.34 1.55 11.36
CA MET A 1 -2.63 1.70 10.06
C MET A 1 -2.29 0.33 9.46
N ASP A 2 -2.93 -0.73 9.97
CA ASP A 2 -2.49 -2.11 9.89
C ASP A 2 -2.92 -2.78 8.58
N ASP A 3 -4.03 -2.34 8.00
CA ASP A 3 -4.56 -2.86 6.74
C ASP A 3 -3.59 -2.66 5.57
N TRP A 4 -2.92 -1.50 5.49
CA TRP A 4 -1.96 -1.23 4.42
C TRP A 4 -0.70 -2.10 4.47
N ALA A 5 -0.17 -2.34 5.68
CA ALA A 5 0.97 -3.24 5.83
C ALA A 5 0.59 -4.69 5.49
N LYS A 6 -0.59 -5.11 5.94
CA LYS A 6 -1.13 -6.46 5.68
C LYS A 6 -1.41 -6.69 4.19
N ILE A 7 -1.96 -5.68 3.48
CA ILE A 7 -2.16 -5.74 2.02
C ILE A 7 -0.83 -5.96 1.29
N ARG A 8 0.22 -5.21 1.66
CA ARG A 8 1.56 -5.35 1.05
C ARG A 8 2.17 -6.72 1.32
N GLN A 9 2.07 -7.20 2.57
CA GLN A 9 2.58 -8.51 2.96
C GLN A 9 1.89 -9.62 2.16
N LEU A 10 0.56 -9.62 2.09
CA LEU A 10 -0.21 -10.61 1.34
C LEU A 10 0.13 -10.55 -0.16
N PHE A 11 0.28 -9.37 -0.74
CA PHE A 11 0.65 -9.23 -2.15
C PHE A 11 2.08 -9.74 -2.42
N SER A 12 3.02 -9.54 -1.49
CA SER A 12 4.40 -10.01 -1.62
C SER A 12 4.55 -11.53 -1.62
N THR A 13 3.59 -12.27 -1.05
CA THR A 13 3.59 -13.75 -1.11
C THR A 13 3.31 -14.27 -2.52
N GLY A 14 2.68 -13.45 -3.38
CA GLY A 14 2.26 -13.85 -4.73
C GLY A 14 1.08 -14.83 -4.77
N GLU A 15 0.60 -15.32 -3.62
CA GLU A 15 -0.44 -16.35 -3.55
C GLU A 15 -1.86 -15.79 -3.75
N HIS A 16 -2.06 -14.51 -3.45
CA HIS A 16 -3.37 -13.88 -3.48
C HIS A 16 -3.48 -12.79 -4.56
N SER A 17 -4.56 -12.86 -5.35
CA SER A 17 -4.95 -11.79 -6.26
C SER A 17 -5.37 -10.54 -5.48
N LYS A 18 -5.16 -9.33 -6.04
CA LYS A 18 -5.57 -8.05 -5.41
C LYS A 18 -7.03 -8.04 -4.92
N ARG A 19 -7.93 -8.68 -5.67
CA ARG A 19 -9.36 -8.80 -5.30
C ARG A 19 -9.58 -9.72 -4.09
N GLU A 20 -8.79 -10.78 -3.97
CA GLU A 20 -8.81 -11.69 -2.82
C GLU A 20 -8.28 -10.99 -1.56
N ILE A 21 -7.16 -10.29 -1.68
CA ILE A 21 -6.56 -9.49 -0.60
C ILE A 21 -7.57 -8.48 -0.07
N GLY A 22 -8.31 -7.80 -0.96
CA GLY A 22 -9.37 -6.88 -0.56
C GLY A 22 -10.45 -7.56 0.28
N ARG A 23 -10.90 -8.77 -0.09
CA ARG A 23 -11.86 -9.53 0.71
C ARG A 23 -11.30 -9.97 2.07
N LEU A 24 -10.05 -10.44 2.11
CA LEU A 24 -9.39 -10.91 3.34
C LEU A 24 -9.16 -9.79 4.36
N VAL A 25 -8.90 -8.57 3.88
CA VAL A 25 -8.66 -7.39 4.71
C VAL A 25 -9.94 -6.58 4.95
N GLY A 26 -11.00 -6.82 4.16
CA GLY A 26 -12.29 -6.10 4.28
C GLY A 26 -12.31 -4.75 3.56
N VAL A 27 -11.53 -4.59 2.49
CA VAL A 27 -11.42 -3.35 1.72
C VAL A 27 -11.74 -3.55 0.24
N SER A 28 -12.08 -2.45 -0.44
CA SER A 28 -12.30 -2.47 -1.89
C SER A 28 -11.00 -2.76 -2.67
N ARG A 29 -11.13 -3.31 -3.89
CA ARG A 29 -9.99 -3.49 -4.80
C ARG A 29 -9.23 -2.18 -5.05
N GLY A 30 -9.94 -1.06 -5.18
CA GLY A 30 -9.32 0.26 -5.38
C GLY A 30 -8.46 0.70 -4.19
N THR A 31 -8.81 0.28 -2.97
CA THR A 31 -7.99 0.50 -1.77
C THR A 31 -6.71 -0.33 -1.82
N VAL A 32 -6.79 -1.57 -2.31
CA VAL A 32 -5.62 -2.44 -2.53
C VAL A 32 -4.70 -1.86 -3.60
N ASP A 33 -5.25 -1.37 -4.72
CA ASP A 33 -4.47 -0.72 -5.76
C ASP A 33 -3.70 0.49 -5.21
N ARG A 34 -4.37 1.40 -4.47
CA ARG A 34 -3.70 2.54 -3.83
C ARG A 34 -2.64 2.15 -2.80
N ALA A 35 -2.87 1.06 -2.05
CA ALA A 35 -1.92 0.57 -1.06
C ALA A 35 -0.61 0.09 -1.71
N LEU A 36 -0.71 -0.55 -2.87
CA LEU A 36 0.42 -1.01 -3.68
C LEU A 36 1.07 0.12 -4.49
N GLU A 37 0.29 1.10 -4.93
CA GLU A 37 0.83 2.32 -5.56
C GLU A 37 1.63 3.15 -4.56
N THR A 38 1.17 3.31 -3.32
CA THR A 38 1.87 4.04 -2.26
C THR A 38 3.21 3.39 -1.89
N ASP A 39 3.31 2.06 -2.01
CA ASP A 39 4.56 1.33 -1.85
C ASP A 39 5.56 1.65 -2.97
N ARG A 40 5.06 1.71 -4.21
CA ARG A 40 5.89 1.99 -5.40
C ARG A 40 6.24 3.46 -5.57
N LEU A 41 5.37 4.35 -5.12
CA LEU A 41 5.62 5.79 -5.18
C LEU A 41 6.82 6.07 -4.27
N PRO A 42 7.97 6.50 -4.82
CA PRO A 42 9.02 7.03 -3.97
C PRO A 42 8.38 8.20 -3.22
N LYS A 43 8.29 8.10 -1.90
CA LYS A 43 7.85 9.22 -1.08
C LYS A 43 8.76 10.37 -1.46
N TYR A 44 8.23 11.40 -2.13
CA TYR A 44 8.93 12.67 -2.25
C TYR A 44 9.25 13.13 -0.83
N GLN A 45 10.50 12.86 -0.44
CA GLN A 45 11.12 13.43 0.74
C GLN A 45 11.07 14.93 0.50
N ARG A 46 10.28 15.62 1.32
CA ARG A 46 10.26 17.07 1.36
C ARG A 46 11.72 17.52 1.49
N PRO A 47 12.28 18.35 0.60
CA PRO A 47 13.59 18.92 0.86
C PRO A 47 13.49 19.59 2.23
N ALA A 48 14.46 19.30 3.10
CA ALA A 48 14.54 19.91 4.42
C ALA A 48 14.32 21.42 4.23
N ALA A 49 13.30 21.95 4.90
CA ALA A 49 13.09 23.39 4.95
C ALA A 49 14.25 23.97 5.76
N THR A 50 15.36 24.27 5.07
CA THR A 50 16.41 25.12 5.61
C THR A 50 15.87 26.54 5.50
N THR A 51 15.19 26.97 6.56
CA THR A 51 14.93 28.38 6.82
C THR A 51 16.28 29.09 6.94
N SER A 52 16.47 30.15 6.16
CA SER A 52 17.54 31.13 6.35
C SER A 52 16.94 32.53 6.35
#